data_AF-A0A6G1EQK6-F1
#
_entry.id   AF-A0A6G1EQK6-F1
#
_cell.length_a   1.000
_cell.length_b   1.000
_cell.length_c   1.000
_cell.angle_alpha   90.00
_cell.angle_beta   90.00
_cell.angle_gamma   90.00
#
_symmetry.space_group_name_H-M   'P 1'
#
loop_
_entity.id
_entity.type
_entity.pdbx_description
1 polymer ?
#
loop_
_entity_poly.entity_id
_entity_poly.type
_entity_poly.pdbx_seq_one_letter_code
_entity_poly.pdbx_strand_id
1 'polypeptide(L)'
;MSSEYFFQVLQKLQEKWNSTKQQRYPAMYSSVVGGIVLDPSMMVIPIDDHMVHRGHGVFDTAMISDGYLYEVDSHLDRLLISAAKAKISSPFPRETLRAILVQMTAASKCRNGSIKYWLSAGPGDFLLSPKGCTGPAFYAVVVASGSGVDGAPAAGHARLREGVRAITSMVPMKHPFFAAMKSVNYLPNALAMAEAEERGAYASVWVDDAGDVAEGPMMNVAFVTGDGDLVVPAFDRVLSGCTARRLLALAPRLVDAGMLRSVSAASISATDAKRCAEMMFVGSGLPLLPIVEWDGKPVGDGK
;
A
#
# COMPACT_ATOMS: atom_id res chain seq x y z
N MET A 1 -15.20 -15.69 -34.57
CA MET A 1 -15.48 -16.50 -33.37
C MET A 1 -16.97 -16.73 -33.29
N SER A 2 -17.44 -17.97 -33.14
CA SER A 2 -18.85 -18.23 -32.89
C SER A 2 -19.22 -17.80 -31.47
N SER A 3 -20.47 -17.38 -31.26
CA SER A 3 -21.00 -17.04 -29.93
C SER A 3 -20.84 -18.20 -28.94
N GLU A 4 -20.93 -19.43 -29.44
CA GLU A 4 -20.78 -20.66 -28.66
C GLU A 4 -19.38 -20.83 -28.06
N TYR A 5 -18.34 -20.51 -28.83
CA TYR A 5 -16.96 -20.59 -28.34
C TYR A 5 -16.69 -19.60 -27.19
N PHE A 6 -17.24 -18.38 -27.29
CA PHE A 6 -17.13 -17.39 -26.22
C PHE A 6 -17.77 -17.89 -24.91
N PHE A 7 -18.99 -18.43 -24.98
CA PHE A 7 -19.66 -18.98 -23.80
C PHE A 7 -18.92 -20.18 -23.20
N GLN A 8 -18.34 -21.06 -24.03
CA GLN A 8 -17.50 -22.16 -23.53
C GLN A 8 -16.26 -21.66 -22.80
N VAL A 9 -15.60 -20.60 -23.29
CA VAL A 9 -14.43 -20.01 -22.60
C VAL A 9 -14.85 -19.36 -21.28
N LEU A 10 -15.94 -18.59 -21.28
CA LEU A 10 -16.46 -17.95 -20.08
C LEU A 10 -16.84 -18.99 -19.00
N GLN A 11 -17.52 -20.07 -19.39
CA GLN A 11 -17.87 -21.14 -18.47
C GLN A 11 -16.63 -21.77 -17.83
N LYS A 12 -15.58 -22.06 -18.62
CA LYS A 12 -14.31 -22.59 -18.09
C LYS A 12 -13.64 -21.63 -17.11
N LEU A 13 -13.68 -20.33 -17.38
CA LEU A 13 -13.14 -19.30 -16.48
C LEU A 13 -13.92 -19.26 -15.16
N GLN A 14 -15.26 -19.31 -15.23
CA GLN A 14 -16.12 -19.32 -14.05
C GLN A 14 -15.96 -20.60 -13.22
N GLU A 15 -15.89 -21.77 -13.84
CA GLU A 15 -15.63 -23.04 -13.15
C GLU A 15 -14.31 -23.01 -12.38
N LYS A 16 -13.24 -22.50 -13.00
CA LYS A 16 -11.94 -22.32 -12.34
C LYS A 16 -12.06 -21.40 -11.12
N TRP A 17 -12.80 -20.29 -11.24
CA TRP A 17 -12.91 -19.32 -10.14
C TRP A 17 -13.84 -19.77 -9.02
N ASN A 18 -14.95 -20.42 -9.35
CA ASN A 18 -15.90 -20.96 -8.38
C ASN A 18 -15.32 -22.12 -7.55
N SER A 19 -14.29 -22.80 -8.07
CA SER A 19 -13.55 -23.81 -7.30
C SER A 19 -12.77 -23.21 -6.11
N THR A 20 -12.53 -21.90 -6.09
CA THR A 20 -11.87 -21.21 -4.98
C THR A 20 -12.88 -20.83 -3.89
N LYS A 21 -12.75 -21.41 -2.69
CA LYS A 21 -13.72 -21.30 -1.58
C LYS A 21 -13.92 -19.89 -0.98
N GLN A 22 -13.27 -18.84 -1.49
CA GLN A 22 -13.41 -17.48 -0.98
C GLN A 22 -13.42 -16.46 -2.11
N GLN A 23 -14.57 -15.82 -2.37
CA GLN A 23 -14.62 -14.61 -3.18
C GLN A 23 -14.06 -13.44 -2.36
N ARG A 24 -12.76 -13.18 -2.55
CA ARG A 24 -11.98 -12.16 -1.81
C ARG A 24 -12.15 -10.75 -2.38
N TYR A 25 -12.57 -10.66 -3.63
CA TYR A 25 -12.62 -9.44 -4.42
C TYR A 25 -14.06 -9.23 -4.92
N PRO A 26 -14.93 -8.58 -4.13
CA PRO A 26 -16.35 -8.46 -4.46
C PRO A 26 -16.67 -7.47 -5.58
N ALA A 27 -15.74 -6.59 -5.96
CA ALA A 27 -15.91 -5.67 -7.07
C ALA A 27 -14.56 -5.21 -7.63
N MET A 28 -14.51 -5.00 -8.95
CA MET A 28 -13.42 -4.31 -9.65
C MET A 28 -14.02 -3.25 -10.56
N TYR A 29 -13.37 -2.10 -10.70
CA TYR A 29 -13.63 -1.16 -11.78
C TYR A 29 -12.51 -1.26 -12.82
N SER A 30 -12.86 -1.17 -14.10
CA SER A 30 -11.92 -1.08 -15.21
C SER A 30 -12.37 -0.01 -16.19
N SER A 31 -11.52 0.99 -16.45
CA SER A 31 -11.80 2.00 -17.48
C SER A 31 -11.73 1.43 -18.90
N VAL A 32 -11.01 0.31 -19.10
CA VAL A 32 -10.94 -0.41 -20.38
C VAL A 32 -12.25 -1.11 -20.67
N VAL A 33 -12.87 -1.72 -19.66
CA VAL A 33 -14.21 -2.31 -19.78
C VAL A 33 -15.30 -1.23 -19.75
N GLY A 34 -15.04 -0.11 -19.07
CA GLY A 34 -15.96 1.01 -18.92
C GLY A 34 -16.95 0.86 -17.76
N GLY A 35 -16.67 0.03 -16.74
CA GLY A 35 -17.64 -0.22 -15.67
C GLY A 35 -17.15 -1.05 -14.48
N ILE A 36 -18.08 -1.29 -13.56
CA ILE A 36 -17.89 -2.13 -12.37
C ILE A 36 -18.19 -3.59 -12.75
N VAL A 37 -17.20 -4.44 -12.53
CA VAL A 37 -17.23 -5.89 -12.73
C VAL A 37 -17.42 -6.55 -11.37
N LEU A 38 -18.45 -7.39 -11.25
CA LEU A 38 -18.75 -8.16 -10.03
C LEU A 38 -18.38 -9.64 -10.16
N ASP A 39 -18.27 -10.16 -11.39
CA ASP A 39 -17.80 -11.52 -11.64
C ASP A 39 -16.27 -11.56 -11.56
N PRO A 40 -15.67 -12.23 -10.57
CA PRO A 40 -14.22 -12.28 -10.42
C PRO A 40 -13.49 -12.90 -11.62
N SER A 41 -14.14 -13.76 -12.39
CA SER A 41 -13.55 -14.36 -13.60
C SER A 41 -13.34 -13.34 -14.73
N MET A 42 -14.05 -12.20 -14.66
CA MET A 42 -13.96 -11.09 -15.60
C MET A 42 -13.09 -9.93 -15.08
N MET A 43 -12.48 -10.08 -13.91
CA MET A 43 -11.53 -9.12 -13.33
C MET A 43 -10.16 -9.26 -13.99
N VAL A 44 -10.07 -8.87 -15.26
CA VAL A 44 -8.87 -9.02 -16.10
C VAL A 44 -8.26 -7.67 -16.46
N ILE A 45 -6.94 -7.66 -16.64
CA ILE A 45 -6.17 -6.52 -17.16
C ILE A 45 -5.57 -6.94 -18.51
N PRO A 46 -5.57 -6.06 -19.53
CA PRO A 46 -4.91 -6.37 -20.80
C PRO A 46 -3.43 -6.68 -20.62
N ILE A 47 -2.93 -7.71 -21.30
CA ILE A 47 -1.52 -8.13 -21.17
C ILE A 47 -0.54 -7.11 -21.77
N ASP A 48 -1.01 -6.32 -22.73
CA ASP A 48 -0.36 -5.20 -23.40
C ASP A 48 -0.49 -3.88 -22.64
N ASP A 49 -1.10 -3.89 -21.46
CA ASP A 49 -1.07 -2.74 -20.56
C ASP A 49 0.35 -2.54 -20.01
N HIS A 50 0.92 -1.36 -20.26
CA HIS A 50 2.31 -1.04 -19.88
C HIS A 50 2.60 -1.18 -18.38
N MET A 51 1.59 -1.11 -17.51
CA MET A 51 1.76 -1.40 -16.08
C MET A 51 2.18 -2.87 -15.86
N VAL A 52 1.71 -3.80 -16.68
CA VAL A 52 1.93 -5.25 -16.53
C VAL A 52 3.33 -5.65 -16.97
N HIS A 53 3.77 -5.21 -18.15
CA HIS A 53 5.02 -5.68 -18.75
C HIS A 53 6.18 -4.67 -18.69
N ARG A 54 5.94 -3.42 -18.28
CA ARG A 54 6.97 -2.39 -18.05
C ARG A 54 7.00 -1.80 -16.65
N GLY A 55 5.98 -2.05 -15.83
CA GLY A 55 5.86 -1.38 -14.54
C GLY A 55 5.54 0.12 -14.67
N HIS A 56 5.04 0.59 -15.82
CA HIS A 56 4.66 1.99 -16.03
C HIS A 56 3.26 2.28 -15.49
N GLY A 57 3.14 2.17 -14.16
CA GLY A 57 1.92 2.41 -13.43
C GLY A 57 2.17 2.87 -11.99
N VAL A 58 1.16 3.49 -11.41
CA VAL A 58 1.11 3.91 -10.00
C VAL A 58 -0.14 3.36 -9.33
N PHE A 59 -0.12 3.27 -8.01
CA PHE A 59 -1.25 2.76 -7.25
C PHE A 59 -1.38 3.44 -5.89
N ASP A 60 -2.57 3.34 -5.31
CA ASP A 60 -2.78 3.68 -3.91
C ASP A 60 -3.80 2.71 -3.26
N THR A 61 -3.98 2.85 -1.95
CA THR A 61 -4.82 1.98 -1.13
C THR A 61 -5.47 2.78 -0.02
N ALA A 62 -6.79 2.70 0.12
CA ALA A 62 -7.54 3.30 1.22
C ALA A 62 -8.33 2.23 1.97
N MET A 63 -8.48 2.42 3.29
CA MET A 63 -9.21 1.48 4.15
C MET A 63 -10.73 1.64 3.98
N ILE A 64 -11.45 0.53 4.03
CA ILE A 64 -12.90 0.48 4.24
C ILE A 64 -13.11 0.09 5.71
N SER A 65 -13.77 0.96 6.48
CA SER A 65 -14.13 0.71 7.86
C SER A 65 -15.60 1.02 8.07
N ASP A 66 -16.36 0.04 8.52
CA ASP A 66 -17.81 0.12 8.70
C ASP A 66 -18.59 0.62 7.46
N GLY A 67 -18.10 0.30 6.26
CA GLY A 67 -18.67 0.73 4.98
C GLY A 67 -18.22 2.12 4.51
N TYR A 68 -17.38 2.81 5.30
CA TYR A 68 -16.84 4.13 4.97
C TYR A 68 -15.41 4.03 4.44
N LEU A 69 -15.09 4.84 3.44
CA LEU A 69 -13.73 5.00 2.95
C LEU A 69 -12.98 6.03 3.80
N TYR A 70 -11.90 5.60 4.45
CA TYR A 70 -11.10 6.46 5.32
C TYR A 70 -10.06 7.24 4.52
N GLU A 71 -10.04 8.57 4.69
CA GLU A 71 -9.04 9.48 4.09
C GLU A 71 -8.86 9.33 2.55
N VAL A 72 -9.92 8.91 1.84
CA VAL A 72 -9.83 8.61 0.39
C VAL A 72 -9.33 9.79 -0.44
N ASP A 73 -9.68 11.01 -0.05
CA ASP A 73 -9.24 12.23 -0.71
C ASP A 73 -7.73 12.41 -0.62
N SER A 74 -7.13 12.22 0.56
CA SER A 74 -5.68 12.27 0.78
C SER A 74 -4.93 11.22 -0.04
N HIS A 75 -5.49 10.00 -0.12
CA HIS A 75 -4.92 8.92 -0.93
C HIS A 75 -5.03 9.18 -2.44
N LEU A 76 -6.16 9.73 -2.89
CA LEU A 76 -6.37 10.08 -4.29
C LEU A 76 -5.44 11.21 -4.74
N ASP A 77 -5.22 12.21 -3.90
CA ASP A 77 -4.28 13.30 -4.19
C ASP A 77 -2.86 12.74 -4.35
N ARG A 78 -2.45 11.81 -3.48
CA ARG A 78 -1.14 11.14 -3.58
C ARG A 78 -1.01 10.26 -4.82
N LEU A 79 -2.08 9.57 -5.23
CA LEU A 79 -2.11 8.82 -6.49
C LEU A 79 -1.82 9.75 -7.67
N LEU A 80 -2.50 10.89 -7.74
CA LEU A 80 -2.34 11.86 -8.83
C LEU A 80 -0.95 12.51 -8.83
N ILE A 81 -0.39 12.82 -7.66
CA ILE A 81 1.01 13.28 -7.54
C ILE A 81 1.98 12.21 -8.05
N SER A 82 1.78 10.94 -7.68
CA SER A 82 2.61 9.83 -8.16
C SER A 82 2.49 9.66 -9.67
N ALA A 83 1.27 9.75 -10.22
CA ALA A 83 1.00 9.65 -11.65
C ALA A 83 1.69 10.78 -12.43
N ALA A 84 1.61 12.02 -11.94
CA ALA A 84 2.27 13.17 -12.55
C ALA A 84 3.80 12.98 -12.61
N LYS A 85 4.44 12.54 -11.51
CA LYS A 85 5.88 12.22 -11.49
C LYS A 85 6.24 11.08 -12.44
N ALA A 86 5.36 10.09 -12.60
CA ALA A 86 5.51 8.97 -13.53
C ALA A 86 5.14 9.31 -14.99
N LYS A 87 4.76 10.57 -15.28
CA LYS A 87 4.28 11.02 -16.60
C LYS A 87 3.06 10.23 -17.10
N ILE A 88 2.17 9.87 -16.19
CA ILE A 88 0.89 9.22 -16.47
C ILE A 88 -0.21 10.26 -16.28
N SER A 89 -0.94 10.57 -17.36
CA SER A 89 -2.16 11.39 -17.28
C SER A 89 -3.31 10.60 -16.69
N SER A 90 -4.24 11.26 -16.01
CA SER A 90 -5.48 10.61 -15.58
C SER A 90 -6.49 10.53 -16.73
N PRO A 91 -7.17 9.39 -16.96
CA PRO A 91 -8.25 9.31 -17.95
C PRO A 91 -9.51 10.08 -17.50
N PHE A 92 -9.62 10.40 -16.21
CA PHE A 92 -10.77 11.08 -15.65
C PHE A 92 -10.38 12.25 -14.72
N PRO A 93 -11.25 13.25 -14.55
CA PRO A 93 -11.10 14.24 -13.48
C PRO A 93 -11.06 13.57 -12.10
N ARG A 94 -10.38 14.22 -11.15
CA ARG A 94 -10.28 13.77 -9.74
C ARG A 94 -11.64 13.38 -9.14
N GLU A 95 -12.66 14.22 -9.33
CA GLU A 95 -14.00 13.97 -8.78
C GLU A 95 -14.67 12.74 -9.38
N THR A 96 -14.41 12.45 -10.66
CA THR A 96 -14.90 11.23 -11.31
C THR A 96 -14.19 9.99 -10.75
N LEU A 97 -12.87 10.04 -10.53
CA LEU A 97 -12.14 8.95 -9.88
C LEU A 97 -12.70 8.67 -8.48
N ARG A 98 -12.92 9.73 -7.69
CA ARG A 98 -13.52 9.64 -6.35
C ARG A 98 -14.91 8.99 -6.40
N ALA A 99 -15.76 9.43 -7.33
CA ALA A 99 -17.10 8.88 -7.51
C ALA A 99 -17.05 7.38 -7.89
N ILE A 100 -16.15 6.99 -8.80
CA ILE A 100 -15.93 5.59 -9.18
C ILE A 100 -15.57 4.75 -7.96
N LEU A 101 -14.61 5.20 -7.14
CA LEU A 101 -14.19 4.48 -5.94
C LEU A 101 -15.36 4.30 -4.96
N VAL A 102 -16.12 5.35 -4.69
CA VAL A 102 -17.30 5.30 -3.81
C VAL A 102 -18.38 4.35 -4.35
N GLN A 103 -18.71 4.45 -5.64
CA GLN A 103 -19.73 3.61 -6.27
C GLN A 103 -19.31 2.13 -6.32
N MET A 104 -18.05 1.85 -6.62
CA MET A 104 -17.49 0.49 -6.59
C MET A 104 -17.54 -0.10 -5.18
N THR A 105 -17.15 0.68 -4.15
CA THR A 105 -17.25 0.25 -2.75
C THR A 105 -18.70 -0.04 -2.37
N ALA A 106 -19.66 0.83 -2.73
CA ALA A 106 -21.08 0.59 -2.47
C ALA A 106 -21.61 -0.67 -3.17
N ALA A 107 -21.29 -0.86 -4.45
CA ALA A 107 -21.70 -2.04 -5.23
C ALA A 107 -21.17 -3.35 -4.64
N SER A 108 -19.97 -3.30 -4.04
CA SER A 108 -19.33 -4.47 -3.40
C SER A 108 -20.01 -4.95 -2.13
N LYS A 109 -20.82 -4.10 -1.47
CA LYS A 109 -21.40 -4.32 -0.13
C LYS A 109 -20.37 -4.63 0.97
N CYS A 110 -19.09 -4.38 0.71
CA CYS A 110 -18.02 -4.60 1.66
C CYS A 110 -18.08 -3.55 2.78
N ARG A 111 -18.19 -4.01 4.03
CA ARG A 111 -18.15 -3.12 5.20
C ARG A 111 -16.76 -2.96 5.79
N ASN A 112 -15.90 -3.97 5.67
CA ASN A 112 -14.54 -3.92 6.22
C ASN A 112 -13.57 -4.52 5.21
N GLY A 113 -12.50 -3.80 4.92
CA GLY A 113 -11.53 -4.18 3.90
C GLY A 113 -10.68 -3.01 3.46
N SER A 114 -10.28 -3.02 2.20
CA SER A 114 -9.62 -1.90 1.55
C SER A 114 -10.07 -1.78 0.10
N ILE A 115 -9.84 -0.61 -0.48
CA ILE A 115 -9.80 -0.44 -1.92
C ILE A 115 -8.35 -0.28 -2.33
N LYS A 116 -7.96 -0.93 -3.42
CA LYS A 116 -6.68 -0.73 -4.08
C LYS A 116 -6.94 -0.32 -5.52
N TYR A 117 -6.22 0.69 -6.01
CA TYR A 117 -6.49 1.26 -7.32
C TYR A 117 -5.22 1.76 -7.98
N TRP A 118 -5.24 1.77 -9.32
CA TRP A 118 -4.09 1.97 -10.18
C TRP A 118 -4.38 2.96 -11.28
N LEU A 119 -3.38 3.76 -11.63
CA LEU A 119 -3.29 4.48 -12.90
C LEU A 119 -2.15 3.88 -13.71
N SER A 120 -2.46 3.47 -14.93
CA SER A 120 -1.49 2.94 -15.89
C SER A 120 -1.31 3.90 -17.07
N ALA A 121 -0.14 3.87 -17.70
CA ALA A 121 0.05 4.43 -19.05
C ALA A 121 -0.91 3.81 -20.09
N GLY A 122 -1.39 2.58 -19.81
CA GLY A 122 -2.47 1.89 -20.51
C GLY A 122 -2.03 0.87 -21.55
N PRO A 123 -3.00 0.25 -22.25
CA PRO A 123 -2.76 -0.77 -23.28
C PRO A 123 -2.22 -0.15 -24.57
N GLY A 124 -1.36 -0.88 -25.28
CA GLY A 124 -0.69 -0.41 -26.48
C GLY A 124 0.21 -1.46 -27.13
N ASP A 125 1.38 -1.03 -27.59
CA ASP A 125 2.41 -1.94 -28.07
C ASP A 125 3.30 -2.44 -26.92
N PHE A 126 4.27 -3.31 -27.23
CA PHE A 126 5.22 -3.83 -26.24
C PHE A 126 6.53 -3.03 -26.21
N LEU A 127 6.58 -1.79 -26.73
CA LEU A 127 7.79 -0.97 -26.69
C LEU A 127 7.95 -0.31 -25.31
N LEU A 128 8.98 0.52 -25.15
CA LEU A 128 9.22 1.25 -23.90
C LEU A 128 8.47 2.58 -23.85
N SER A 129 8.25 3.20 -25.00
CA SER A 129 7.63 4.52 -25.10
C SER A 129 6.11 4.43 -24.90
N PRO A 130 5.51 5.23 -23.98
CA PRO A 130 4.06 5.23 -23.79
C PRO A 130 3.30 5.88 -24.97
N LYS A 131 4.00 6.37 -26.00
CA LYS A 131 3.36 6.92 -27.21
C LYS A 131 2.58 5.89 -28.02
N GLY A 132 2.92 4.60 -27.87
CA GLY A 132 2.17 3.49 -28.47
C GLY A 132 0.92 3.12 -27.69
N CYS A 133 0.73 3.64 -26.48
CA CYS A 133 -0.47 3.41 -25.69
C CYS A 133 -1.68 4.13 -26.29
N THR A 134 -2.82 3.47 -26.27
CA THR A 134 -4.12 4.04 -26.70
C THR A 134 -4.62 5.15 -25.77
N GLY A 135 -4.14 5.16 -24.53
CA GLY A 135 -4.45 6.14 -23.50
C GLY A 135 -4.30 5.54 -22.10
N PRO A 136 -4.23 6.37 -21.05
CA PRO A 136 -4.09 5.88 -19.69
C PRO A 136 -5.31 5.07 -19.23
N ALA A 137 -5.09 4.11 -18.35
CA ALA A 137 -6.15 3.28 -17.79
C ALA A 137 -6.25 3.45 -16.27
N PHE A 138 -7.48 3.38 -15.75
CA PHE A 138 -7.78 3.38 -14.33
C PHE A 138 -8.43 2.05 -13.94
N TYR A 139 -7.84 1.40 -12.94
CA TYR A 139 -8.34 0.15 -12.38
C TYR A 139 -8.52 0.30 -10.89
N ALA A 140 -9.54 -0.33 -10.31
CA ALA A 140 -9.73 -0.37 -8.88
C ALA A 140 -10.31 -1.72 -8.46
N VAL A 141 -10.00 -2.19 -7.26
CA VAL A 141 -10.53 -3.43 -6.71
C VAL A 141 -10.86 -3.24 -5.23
N VAL A 142 -11.96 -3.82 -4.81
CA VAL A 142 -12.30 -3.97 -3.39
C VAL A 142 -11.67 -5.26 -2.88
N VAL A 143 -11.00 -5.19 -1.74
CA VAL A 143 -10.41 -6.33 -1.04
C VAL A 143 -11.11 -6.47 0.32
N ALA A 144 -11.93 -7.50 0.49
CA ALA A 144 -12.66 -7.69 1.75
C ALA A 144 -11.75 -8.22 2.87
N SER A 145 -11.93 -7.75 4.11
CA SER A 145 -11.23 -8.28 5.29
C SER A 145 -11.55 -9.77 5.49
N GLY A 146 -10.56 -10.57 5.93
CA GLY A 146 -10.67 -12.03 6.02
C GLY A 146 -10.22 -12.81 4.77
N SER A 147 -9.71 -12.09 3.76
CA SER A 147 -9.15 -12.62 2.51
C SER A 147 -7.71 -13.15 2.61
N GLY A 148 -7.18 -13.33 3.82
CA GLY A 148 -5.90 -14.01 4.07
C GLY A 148 -4.62 -13.21 3.76
N VAL A 149 -4.73 -12.01 3.18
CA VAL A 149 -3.56 -11.16 2.86
C VAL A 149 -3.32 -10.12 3.98
N ASP A 150 -4.37 -9.64 4.63
CA ASP A 150 -4.30 -8.66 5.74
C ASP A 150 -4.83 -9.19 7.08
N GLY A 151 -4.65 -10.49 7.32
CA GLY A 151 -4.99 -11.16 8.59
C GLY A 151 -6.51 -11.25 8.86
N ALA A 152 -6.92 -12.36 9.44
CA ALA A 152 -8.20 -12.36 10.16
C ALA A 152 -8.15 -11.26 11.25
N PRO A 153 -9.27 -10.60 11.58
CA PRO A 153 -9.30 -9.59 12.65
C PRO A 153 -8.65 -10.08 13.95
N ALA A 154 -8.77 -11.38 14.27
CA ALA A 154 -8.14 -12.00 15.42
C ALA A 154 -6.59 -12.02 15.35
N ALA A 155 -6.00 -12.30 14.19
CA ALA A 155 -4.55 -12.29 14.01
C ALA A 155 -3.98 -10.86 13.99
N GLY A 156 -4.75 -9.89 13.48
CA GLY A 156 -4.42 -8.47 13.57
C GLY A 156 -4.41 -7.97 15.02
N HIS A 157 -5.43 -8.30 15.82
CA HIS A 157 -5.49 -7.90 17.23
C HIS A 157 -4.39 -8.51 18.10
N ALA A 158 -4.02 -9.78 17.88
CA ALA A 158 -2.91 -10.41 18.61
C ALA A 158 -1.59 -9.68 18.34
N ARG A 159 -1.29 -9.39 17.07
CA ARG A 159 -0.08 -8.63 16.67
C ARG A 159 -0.04 -7.21 17.20
N LEU A 160 -1.19 -6.54 17.32
CA LEU A 160 -1.27 -5.21 17.95
C LEU A 160 -0.93 -5.24 19.43
N ARG A 161 -1.15 -6.39 20.11
CA ARG A 161 -0.87 -6.56 21.53
C ARG A 161 0.52 -7.10 21.81
N GLU A 162 1.01 -8.03 20.99
CA GLU A 162 2.29 -8.73 21.17
C GLU A 162 3.45 -8.02 20.46
N GLY A 163 3.14 -7.11 19.53
CA GLY A 163 4.11 -6.50 18.66
C GLY A 163 4.67 -7.46 17.61
N VAL A 164 5.57 -6.94 16.79
CA VAL A 164 6.25 -7.70 15.75
C VAL A 164 7.76 -7.50 15.78
N ARG A 165 8.48 -8.39 15.10
CA ARG A 165 9.93 -8.29 14.91
C ARG A 165 10.23 -7.64 13.56
N ALA A 166 11.26 -6.82 13.53
CA ALA A 166 11.81 -6.23 12.33
C ALA A 166 13.29 -6.60 12.13
N ILE A 167 13.74 -6.53 10.89
CA ILE A 167 15.16 -6.64 10.53
C ILE A 167 15.58 -5.44 9.70
N THR A 168 16.86 -5.10 9.70
CA THR A 168 17.42 -4.24 8.68
C THR A 168 17.54 -5.01 7.37
N SER A 169 17.01 -4.46 6.28
CA SER A 169 17.07 -5.10 4.95
C SER A 169 18.45 -4.95 4.32
N MET A 170 18.94 -6.02 3.70
CA MET A 170 20.13 -5.99 2.83
C MET A 170 19.76 -5.77 1.35
N VAL A 171 18.47 -5.85 1.02
CA VAL A 171 17.97 -5.53 -0.33
C VAL A 171 18.13 -4.02 -0.55
N PRO A 172 18.75 -3.58 -1.66
CA PRO A 172 18.91 -2.14 -1.92
C PRO A 172 17.56 -1.42 -1.96
N MET A 173 17.49 -0.29 -1.25
CA MET A 173 16.30 0.57 -1.32
C MET A 173 16.19 1.23 -2.70
N LYS A 174 14.98 1.67 -3.04
CA LYS A 174 14.77 2.44 -4.27
C LYS A 174 15.50 3.78 -4.17
N HIS A 175 16.06 4.24 -5.29
CA HIS A 175 16.53 5.61 -5.39
C HIS A 175 15.41 6.59 -4.95
N PRO A 176 15.71 7.68 -4.20
CA PRO A 176 14.71 8.58 -3.62
C PRO A 176 13.63 9.07 -4.60
N PHE A 177 14.03 9.33 -5.85
CA PHE A 177 13.11 9.67 -6.93
C PHE A 177 11.95 8.67 -7.09
N PHE A 178 12.26 7.37 -7.06
CA PHE A 178 11.28 6.29 -7.18
C PHE A 178 10.59 5.95 -5.85
N ALA A 179 11.26 6.13 -4.71
CA ALA A 179 10.69 5.89 -3.39
C ALA A 179 9.56 6.89 -3.06
N ALA A 180 9.73 8.15 -3.45
CA ALA A 180 8.73 9.21 -3.27
C ALA A 180 7.53 9.11 -4.25
N MET A 181 7.41 8.00 -4.99
CA MET A 181 6.29 7.66 -5.88
C MET A 181 5.71 6.31 -5.49
N LYS A 182 4.40 6.22 -5.29
CA LYS A 182 3.74 4.93 -5.07
C LYS A 182 3.51 4.20 -6.40
N SER A 183 4.59 3.71 -7.00
CA SER A 183 4.59 3.03 -8.30
C SER A 183 4.38 1.51 -8.18
N VAL A 184 4.09 0.81 -9.28
CA VAL A 184 4.01 -0.66 -9.29
C VAL A 184 5.39 -1.36 -9.35
N ASN A 185 6.49 -0.60 -9.38
CA ASN A 185 7.85 -1.12 -9.38
C ASN A 185 8.23 -1.61 -7.97
N TYR A 186 7.66 -2.75 -7.56
CA TYR A 186 7.69 -3.28 -6.19
C TYR A 186 8.62 -4.48 -6.01
N LEU A 187 9.45 -4.83 -7.00
CA LEU A 187 10.41 -5.91 -6.86
C LEU A 187 11.34 -5.73 -5.63
N PRO A 188 11.93 -4.54 -5.36
CA PRO A 188 12.70 -4.34 -4.13
C PRO A 188 11.88 -4.58 -2.86
N ASN A 189 10.62 -4.13 -2.82
CA ASN A 189 9.73 -4.33 -1.67
C ASN A 189 9.39 -5.82 -1.47
N ALA A 190 9.15 -6.55 -2.56
CA ALA A 190 8.87 -7.98 -2.49
C ALA A 190 10.07 -8.77 -1.98
N LEU A 191 11.28 -8.46 -2.47
CA LEU A 191 12.51 -9.08 -2.01
C LEU A 191 12.81 -8.75 -0.54
N ALA A 192 12.62 -7.49 -0.13
CA ALA A 192 12.82 -7.08 1.26
C ALA A 192 11.80 -7.70 2.22
N MET A 193 10.58 -7.99 1.74
CA MET A 193 9.58 -8.76 2.49
C MET A 193 10.00 -10.23 2.61
N ALA A 194 10.40 -10.87 1.51
CA ALA A 194 10.86 -12.25 1.52
C ALA A 194 12.07 -12.45 2.45
N GLU A 195 13.04 -11.52 2.41
CA GLU A 195 14.19 -11.51 3.33
C GLU A 195 13.77 -11.49 4.81
N ALA A 196 12.74 -10.70 5.14
CA ALA A 196 12.21 -10.64 6.51
C ALA A 196 11.55 -11.96 6.92
N GLU A 197 10.74 -12.54 6.05
CA GLU A 197 10.07 -13.83 6.29
C GLU A 197 11.09 -14.97 6.48
N GLU A 198 12.12 -15.03 5.63
CA GLU A 198 13.23 -16.00 5.73
C GLU A 198 13.99 -15.89 7.06
N ARG A 199 14.06 -14.68 7.62
CA ARG A 199 14.71 -14.39 8.91
C ARG A 199 13.74 -14.41 10.09
N GLY A 200 12.49 -14.86 9.89
CA GLY A 200 11.48 -14.98 10.95
C GLY A 200 10.95 -13.65 11.49
N ALA A 201 11.13 -12.55 10.75
CA ALA A 201 10.61 -11.23 11.07
C ALA A 201 9.29 -10.95 10.34
N TYR A 202 8.52 -9.98 10.83
CA TYR A 202 7.27 -9.57 10.19
C TYR A 202 7.52 -8.74 8.92
N ALA A 203 8.48 -7.81 8.98
CA ALA A 203 8.88 -7.00 7.85
C ALA A 203 10.29 -6.45 8.10
N SER A 204 10.95 -6.02 7.03
CA SER A 204 12.23 -5.34 7.11
C SER A 204 12.08 -3.82 7.17
N VAL A 205 13.17 -3.15 7.52
CA VAL A 205 13.33 -1.69 7.54
C VAL A 205 14.57 -1.36 6.73
N TRP A 206 14.44 -0.43 5.80
CA TRP A 206 15.59 0.11 5.07
C TRP A 206 16.30 1.19 5.88
N VAL A 207 17.62 1.16 5.78
CA VAL A 207 18.53 2.22 6.21
C VAL A 207 19.24 2.70 4.95
N ASP A 208 19.33 4.02 4.76
CA ASP A 208 19.91 4.59 3.56
C ASP A 208 21.45 4.66 3.63
N ASP A 209 22.06 5.12 2.55
CA ASP A 209 23.53 5.19 2.43
C ASP A 209 24.18 6.16 3.44
N ALA A 210 23.41 7.08 4.05
CA ALA A 210 23.89 7.97 5.11
C ALA A 210 23.80 7.32 6.50
N GLY A 211 23.22 6.12 6.60
CA GLY A 211 22.97 5.44 7.88
C GLY A 211 21.69 5.89 8.57
N ASP A 212 20.83 6.66 7.88
CA ASP A 212 19.55 7.12 8.40
C ASP A 212 18.44 6.10 8.09
N VAL A 213 17.47 5.99 8.99
CA VAL A 213 16.33 5.10 8.79
C VAL A 213 15.40 5.68 7.73
N ALA A 214 14.98 4.82 6.79
CA ALA A 214 14.05 5.15 5.73
C ALA A 214 12.63 4.63 6.05
N GLU A 215 12.20 3.56 5.39
CA GLU A 215 10.86 2.97 5.54
C GLU A 215 10.92 1.44 5.48
N GLY A 216 9.80 0.77 5.74
CA GLY A 216 9.63 -0.66 5.46
C GLY A 216 9.08 -0.92 4.06
N PRO A 217 8.95 -2.20 3.64
CA PRO A 217 8.54 -2.57 2.28
C PRO A 217 7.11 -2.14 1.93
N MET A 218 6.25 -1.85 2.91
CA MET A 218 4.88 -1.40 2.64
C MET A 218 4.38 -0.32 3.61
N MET A 219 5.21 0.11 4.55
CA MET A 219 4.84 0.98 5.68
C MET A 219 5.94 2.00 5.93
N ASN A 220 5.58 3.18 6.44
CA ASN A 220 6.56 4.03 7.10
C ASN A 220 6.92 3.43 8.47
N VAL A 221 7.94 3.99 9.12
CA VAL A 221 8.29 3.68 10.51
C VAL A 221 8.22 4.94 11.36
N ALA A 222 7.97 4.79 12.66
CA ALA A 222 8.01 5.89 13.62
C ALA A 222 8.64 5.42 14.92
N PHE A 223 9.18 6.37 15.68
CA PHE A 223 9.96 6.13 16.89
C PHE A 223 9.51 7.07 17.99
N VAL A 224 9.43 6.58 19.23
CA VAL A 224 9.41 7.42 20.43
C VAL A 224 10.79 7.33 21.08
N THR A 225 11.52 8.44 21.15
CA THR A 225 12.85 8.46 21.77
C THR A 225 12.76 8.19 23.28
N GLY A 226 13.86 7.82 23.93
CA GLY A 226 13.90 7.68 25.40
C GLY A 226 13.56 8.97 26.16
N ASP A 227 13.64 10.08 25.45
CA ASP A 227 13.34 11.44 25.86
C ASP A 227 11.86 11.85 25.65
N GLY A 228 11.07 10.98 25.00
CA GLY A 228 9.65 11.19 24.73
C GLY A 228 9.31 11.92 23.43
N ASP A 229 10.24 12.07 22.48
CA ASP A 229 9.94 12.69 21.17
C ASP A 229 9.42 11.64 20.17
N LEU A 230 8.31 11.94 19.50
CA LEU A 230 7.86 11.17 18.35
C LEU A 230 8.56 11.66 17.07
N VAL A 231 9.32 10.76 16.45
CA VAL A 231 10.07 11.02 15.21
C VAL A 231 9.59 10.09 14.11
N VAL A 232 9.24 10.66 12.96
CA VAL A 232 8.98 9.94 11.71
C VAL A 232 10.05 10.33 10.70
N PRO A 233 10.68 9.39 9.96
CA PRO A 233 11.63 9.74 8.91
C PRO A 233 11.05 10.73 7.90
N ALA A 234 11.87 11.68 7.45
CA ALA A 234 11.47 12.72 6.51
C ALA A 234 11.04 12.15 5.15
N PHE A 235 10.07 12.79 4.50
CA PHE A 235 9.44 12.30 3.26
C PHE A 235 10.19 12.65 1.96
N ASP A 236 11.45 13.08 2.05
CA ASP A 236 12.30 13.39 0.90
C ASP A 236 12.86 12.11 0.24
N ARG A 237 13.06 11.05 1.04
CA ARG A 237 13.64 9.77 0.59
C ARG A 237 12.71 8.58 0.69
N VAL A 238 11.56 8.75 1.32
CA VAL A 238 10.56 7.70 1.55
C VAL A 238 9.20 8.12 1.02
N LEU A 239 8.24 7.20 1.00
CA LEU A 239 6.88 7.55 0.60
C LEU A 239 6.26 8.51 1.63
N SER A 240 5.64 9.60 1.17
CA SER A 240 4.79 10.45 2.01
C SER A 240 3.50 9.71 2.37
N GLY A 241 3.57 8.88 3.42
CA GLY A 241 2.49 8.05 3.93
C GLY A 241 1.27 8.86 4.34
N CYS A 242 0.08 8.54 3.83
CA CYS A 242 -1.16 9.19 4.31
C CYS A 242 -1.35 8.93 5.81
N THR A 243 -1.11 7.70 6.28
CA THR A 243 -1.16 7.36 7.71
C THR A 243 -0.09 8.08 8.51
N ALA A 244 1.15 8.17 8.01
CA ALA A 244 2.24 8.88 8.68
C ALA A 244 1.98 10.39 8.79
N ARG A 245 1.45 11.03 7.73
CA ARG A 245 1.01 12.43 7.77
C ARG A 245 -0.13 12.63 8.77
N ARG A 246 -1.08 11.69 8.83
CA ARG A 246 -2.19 11.72 9.80
C ARG A 246 -1.68 11.56 11.23
N LEU A 247 -0.71 10.68 11.47
CA LEU A 247 -0.02 10.54 12.75
C LEU A 247 0.61 11.86 13.18
N LEU A 248 1.42 12.48 12.32
CA LEU A 248 2.07 13.77 12.60
C LEU A 248 1.05 14.91 12.84
N ALA A 249 -0.12 14.87 12.20
CA ALA A 249 -1.17 15.86 12.40
C ALA A 249 -1.96 15.67 13.72
N LEU A 250 -2.04 14.45 14.25
CA LEU A 250 -2.80 14.13 15.46
C LEU A 250 -1.94 14.08 16.72
N ALA A 251 -0.67 13.68 16.60
CA ALA A 251 0.25 13.51 17.72
C ALA A 251 0.53 14.78 18.55
N PRO A 252 0.41 16.03 18.03
CA PRO A 252 0.55 17.23 18.88
C PRO A 252 -0.40 17.25 20.08
N ARG A 253 -1.58 16.62 19.98
CA ARG A 253 -2.51 16.48 21.12
C ARG A 253 -1.94 15.68 22.29
N LEU A 254 -1.01 14.76 22.01
CA LEU A 254 -0.31 14.00 23.04
C LEU A 254 0.80 14.82 23.71
N VAL A 255 1.35 15.81 23.00
CA VAL A 255 2.25 16.81 23.59
C VAL A 255 1.47 17.72 24.54
N ASP A 256 0.30 18.21 24.10
CA ASP A 256 -0.60 19.02 24.95
C ASP A 256 -1.04 18.27 26.22
N ALA A 257 -1.20 16.94 26.13
CA ALA A 257 -1.53 16.07 27.25
C ALA A 257 -0.33 15.66 28.12
N GLY A 258 0.90 16.10 27.79
CA GLY A 258 2.13 15.75 28.50
C GLY A 258 2.58 14.29 28.34
N MET A 259 2.03 13.56 27.36
CA MET A 259 2.40 12.17 27.06
C MET A 259 3.59 12.08 26.10
N LEU A 260 3.79 13.08 25.24
CA LEU A 260 4.97 13.23 24.38
C LEU A 260 5.64 14.57 24.69
N ARG A 261 6.95 14.65 24.42
CA ARG A 261 7.72 15.89 24.52
C ARG A 261 7.62 16.74 23.26
N SER A 262 7.74 16.10 22.08
CA SER A 262 7.63 16.77 20.79
C SER A 262 7.24 15.79 19.68
N VAL A 263 6.92 16.34 18.50
CA VAL A 263 6.57 15.58 17.29
C VAL A 263 7.30 16.20 16.11
N SER A 264 8.01 15.39 15.32
CA SER A 264 8.71 15.87 14.13
C SER A 264 8.80 14.84 13.00
N ALA A 265 8.91 15.37 11.78
CA ALA A 265 9.39 14.61 10.63
C ALA A 265 10.86 14.98 10.39
N ALA A 266 11.79 14.09 10.70
CA ALA A 266 13.22 14.38 10.69
C ALA A 266 14.03 13.10 10.39
N SER A 267 15.27 13.26 9.92
CA SER A 267 16.22 12.16 9.84
C SER A 267 16.50 11.60 11.24
N ILE A 268 16.64 10.28 11.32
CA ILE A 268 17.07 9.58 12.52
C ILE A 268 18.08 8.51 12.12
N SER A 269 19.26 8.54 12.73
CA SER A 269 20.27 7.53 12.45
C SER A 269 19.79 6.16 12.91
N ALA A 270 20.15 5.08 12.22
CA ALA A 270 19.82 3.72 12.66
C ALA A 270 20.38 3.41 14.06
N THR A 271 21.49 4.06 14.43
CA THR A 271 22.09 3.94 15.76
C THR A 271 21.21 4.54 16.84
N ASP A 272 20.63 5.72 16.61
CA ASP A 272 19.75 6.39 17.58
C ASP A 272 18.36 5.75 17.59
N ALA A 273 17.85 5.37 16.41
CA ALA A 273 16.59 4.66 16.27
C ALA A 273 16.59 3.34 17.06
N LYS A 274 17.71 2.60 17.09
CA LYS A 274 17.85 1.37 17.89
C LYS A 274 17.91 1.61 19.40
N ARG A 275 18.00 2.85 19.86
CA ARG A 275 17.96 3.25 21.29
C ARG A 275 16.62 3.87 21.68
N CYS A 276 15.64 3.87 20.78
CA CYS A 276 14.31 4.40 21.08
C CYS A 276 13.60 3.62 22.21
N ALA A 277 12.65 4.28 22.85
CA ALA A 277 11.76 3.65 23.82
C ALA A 277 10.70 2.81 23.11
N GLU A 278 10.15 3.31 21.99
CA GLU A 278 9.14 2.61 21.21
C GLU A 278 9.41 2.76 19.71
N MET A 279 9.03 1.73 18.94
CA MET A 279 9.11 1.73 17.49
C MET A 279 7.83 1.12 16.91
N MET A 280 7.39 1.60 15.75
CA MET A 280 6.18 1.08 15.11
C MET A 280 6.22 1.19 13.58
N PHE A 281 5.59 0.23 12.90
CA PHE A 281 5.19 0.41 11.51
C PHE A 281 3.92 1.28 11.42
N VAL A 282 3.88 2.14 10.41
CA VAL A 282 2.79 3.09 10.18
C VAL A 282 2.26 2.96 8.76
N GLY A 283 0.99 2.59 8.57
CA GLY A 283 0.41 2.44 7.24
C GLY A 283 -1.06 2.05 7.20
N SER A 284 -1.64 1.96 6.00
CA SER A 284 -3.10 2.00 5.84
C SER A 284 -3.84 0.69 6.15
N GLY A 285 -3.16 -0.47 6.16
CA GLY A 285 -3.79 -1.75 6.51
C GLY A 285 -3.91 -1.97 8.02
N LEU A 286 -2.84 -1.65 8.75
CA LEU A 286 -2.78 -1.63 10.22
C LEU A 286 -2.16 -0.27 10.61
N PRO A 287 -2.97 0.70 11.08
CA PRO A 287 -2.54 2.09 11.26
C PRO A 287 -1.23 2.27 12.02
N LEU A 288 -1.08 1.56 13.14
CA LEU A 288 0.11 1.52 13.98
C LEU A 288 0.32 0.08 14.42
N LEU A 289 1.50 -0.48 14.14
CA LEU A 289 1.87 -1.84 14.54
C LEU A 289 3.18 -1.78 15.33
N PRO A 290 3.16 -2.08 16.65
CA PRO A 290 4.35 -2.02 17.48
C PRO A 290 5.46 -2.97 17.01
N ILE A 291 6.70 -2.49 17.02
CA ILE A 291 7.91 -3.27 16.75
C ILE A 291 8.64 -3.43 18.08
N VAL A 292 8.69 -4.66 18.59
CA VAL A 292 9.25 -4.99 19.91
C VAL A 292 10.67 -5.53 19.84
N GLU A 293 11.13 -5.91 18.64
CA GLU A 293 12.48 -6.42 18.39
C GLU A 293 12.97 -5.91 17.03
N TRP A 294 14.19 -5.40 16.95
CA TRP A 294 14.86 -5.03 15.71
C TRP A 294 16.28 -5.60 15.65
N ASP A 295 16.57 -6.41 14.63
CA ASP A 295 17.86 -7.10 14.45
C ASP A 295 18.27 -7.96 15.65
N GLY A 296 17.31 -8.69 16.24
CA GLY A 296 17.56 -9.57 17.39
C GLY A 296 17.76 -8.83 18.71
N LYS A 297 17.56 -7.51 18.75
CA LYS A 297 17.63 -6.70 19.97
C LYS A 297 16.23 -6.19 20.33
N PRO A 298 15.87 -6.17 21.63
CA PRO A 298 14.61 -5.59 22.06
C PRO A 298 14.59 -4.08 21.76
N VAL A 299 13.43 -3.58 21.35
CA VAL A 299 13.13 -2.15 21.33
C VAL A 299 12.56 -1.78 22.70
N GLY A 300 13.12 -0.78 23.37
CA GLY A 300 12.72 -0.42 24.73
C GLY A 300 12.81 -1.60 25.70
N ASP A 301 11.69 -1.97 26.32
CA ASP A 301 11.57 -3.12 27.20
C ASP A 301 11.05 -4.40 26.50
N GLY A 302 10.88 -4.35 25.18
CA GLY A 302 10.43 -5.46 24.33
C GLY A 302 8.94 -5.77 24.44
N LYS A 303 8.10 -4.78 24.79
CA LYS A 303 6.65 -4.92 24.94
C LYS A 303 5.86 -3.88 24.15
#